data_AF-A0A0D0IQB2-F1
#
_entry.id   AF-A0A0D0IQB2-F1
#
_cell.length_a   1.000
_cell.length_b   1.000
_cell.length_c   1.000
_cell.angle_alpha   90.00
_cell.angle_beta   90.00
_cell.angle_gamma   90.00
#
_symmetry.space_group_name_H-M   'P 1'
#
loop_
_entity.id
_entity.type
_entity.pdbx_description
1 polymer ?
#
loop_
_entity_poly.entity_id
_entity_poly.type
_entity_poly.pdbx_seq_one_letter_code
_entity_poly.pdbx_strand_id
1 'polypeptide(L)'
;MFTFWLAGYETPFSYGAYVDWKEAAEEVVARLQGVLGKLGLPIDLGEVLFQGDEDTFDALVLIARFLDERDHALVVIDTESDSYHLYIVPEAAVDRLVGLGASVGFSITIPAT
;
A
#
# COMPACT_ATOMS: atom_id res chain seq x y z
N MET A 1 -4.11 -11.59 13.74
CA MET A 1 -4.93 -12.68 13.16
C MET A 1 -5.95 -12.17 12.14
N PHE A 2 -6.70 -11.09 12.38
CA PHE A 2 -7.66 -10.53 11.41
C PHE A 2 -6.98 -9.88 10.18
N THR A 3 -5.92 -9.11 10.38
CA THR A 3 -5.04 -8.56 9.31
C THR A 3 -4.37 -9.65 8.50
N PHE A 4 -4.03 -10.79 9.11
CA PHE A 4 -3.41 -11.95 8.47
C PHE A 4 -4.30 -12.60 7.39
N TRP A 5 -5.64 -12.47 7.51
CA TRP A 5 -6.59 -12.96 6.50
C TRP A 5 -6.87 -11.94 5.39
N LEU A 6 -6.74 -10.64 5.69
CA LEU A 6 -6.87 -9.55 4.70
C LEU A 6 -5.56 -9.33 3.92
N ALA A 7 -4.42 -9.71 4.48
CA ALA A 7 -3.09 -9.43 3.93
C ALA A 7 -2.25 -10.68 3.68
N GLY A 8 -2.84 -11.87 3.85
CA GLY A 8 -2.15 -13.15 3.79
C GLY A 8 -1.80 -13.57 2.37
N TYR A 9 -0.56 -14.04 2.22
CA TYR A 9 0.08 -14.63 1.05
C TYR A 9 -0.86 -15.22 -0.01
N GLU A 10 -0.63 -14.78 -1.26
CA GLU A 10 -1.06 -15.42 -2.52
C GLU A 10 -2.45 -16.07 -2.49
N THR A 11 -3.45 -15.31 -2.06
CA THR A 11 -4.81 -15.62 -2.51
C THR A 11 -4.99 -15.06 -3.94
N PRO A 12 -5.81 -15.70 -4.79
CA PRO A 12 -6.18 -15.14 -6.09
C PRO A 12 -6.90 -13.78 -6.00
N PHE A 13 -7.18 -13.30 -4.78
CA PHE A 13 -7.81 -12.03 -4.44
C PHE A 13 -6.88 -11.13 -3.60
N SER A 14 -5.57 -11.21 -3.77
CA SER A 14 -4.63 -10.32 -3.06
C SER A 14 -4.79 -8.88 -3.55
N TYR A 15 -5.59 -8.08 -2.83
CA TYR A 15 -5.82 -6.64 -3.05
C TYR A 15 -4.72 -5.75 -2.43
N GLY A 16 -3.67 -6.38 -1.91
CA GLY A 16 -2.60 -5.72 -1.19
C GLY A 16 -1.27 -6.45 -1.30
N ALA A 17 -0.26 -5.84 -0.69
CA ALA A 17 1.11 -6.36 -0.59
C ALA A 17 1.55 -6.37 0.88
N TYR A 18 2.53 -7.21 1.17
CA TYR A 18 3.26 -7.22 2.42
C TYR A 18 4.72 -6.93 2.10
N VAL A 19 5.29 -5.93 2.78
CA VAL A 19 6.69 -5.53 2.60
C VAL A 19 7.41 -5.44 3.94
N ASP A 20 8.69 -5.79 3.94
CA ASP A 20 9.56 -5.55 5.10
C ASP A 20 9.90 -4.07 5.22
N TRP A 21 10.08 -3.56 6.44
CA TRP A 21 10.45 -2.15 6.67
C TRP A 21 11.82 -1.72 6.12
N LYS A 22 12.64 -2.69 5.67
CA LYS A 22 13.93 -2.48 4.97
C LYS A 22 13.90 -2.97 3.53
N GLU A 23 12.72 -3.26 2.99
CA GLU A 23 12.58 -3.70 1.60
C GLU A 23 12.99 -2.57 0.65
N ALA A 24 13.77 -2.91 -0.38
CA ALA A 24 14.26 -1.91 -1.33
C ALA A 24 13.10 -1.29 -2.12
N ALA A 25 13.21 -0.01 -2.48
CA ALA A 25 12.17 0.71 -3.21
C ALA A 25 11.73 -0.02 -4.50
N GLU A 26 12.69 -0.59 -5.24
CA GLU A 26 12.42 -1.37 -6.46
C GLU A 26 11.56 -2.62 -6.19
N GLU A 27 11.79 -3.30 -5.05
CA GLU A 27 11.01 -4.47 -4.64
C GLU A 27 9.60 -4.07 -4.20
N VAL A 28 9.46 -2.94 -3.49
CA VAL A 28 8.16 -2.34 -3.13
C VAL A 28 7.36 -2.01 -4.39
N VAL A 29 7.99 -1.35 -5.37
CA VAL A 29 7.38 -1.03 -6.68
C VAL A 29 6.93 -2.30 -7.40
N ALA A 30 7.79 -3.31 -7.50
CA ALA A 30 7.46 -4.56 -8.17
C ALA A 30 6.24 -5.26 -7.54
N ARG A 31 6.16 -5.28 -6.20
CA ARG A 31 5.02 -5.87 -5.48
C ARG A 31 3.74 -5.10 -5.72
N LEU A 32 3.76 -3.77 -5.59
CA LEU A 32 2.58 -2.93 -5.80
C LEU A 32 2.15 -2.90 -7.28
N GLN A 33 3.08 -2.99 -8.23
CA GLN A 33 2.77 -3.16 -9.65
C GLN A 33 2.01 -4.47 -9.89
N GLY A 34 2.39 -5.54 -9.19
CA GLY A 34 1.65 -6.81 -9.18
C GLY A 34 0.22 -6.67 -8.64
N VAL A 35 0.01 -5.83 -7.62
CA VAL A 35 -1.33 -5.51 -7.09
C VAL A 35 -2.15 -4.76 -8.14
N LEU A 36 -1.62 -3.69 -8.73
CA LEU A 36 -2.29 -2.91 -9.78
C LEU A 36 -2.70 -3.78 -10.98
N GLY A 37 -1.82 -4.69 -11.40
CA GLY A 37 -2.10 -5.66 -12.47
C GLY A 37 -3.26 -6.59 -12.15
N LYS A 38 -3.38 -7.06 -10.90
CA LYS A 38 -4.52 -7.88 -10.44
C LYS A 38 -5.82 -7.09 -10.35
N LEU A 39 -5.75 -5.80 -10.02
CA LEU A 39 -6.90 -4.89 -10.01
C LEU A 39 -7.33 -4.47 -11.43
N GLY A 40 -6.50 -4.73 -12.44
CA GLY A 40 -6.73 -4.26 -13.81
C GLY A 40 -6.61 -2.74 -13.95
N LEU A 41 -5.86 -2.09 -13.05
CA LEU A 41 -5.63 -0.65 -13.08
C LEU A 41 -4.49 -0.32 -14.05
N PRO A 42 -4.70 0.57 -15.03
CA PRO A 42 -3.68 0.94 -16.03
C PRO A 42 -2.71 1.99 -15.45
N ILE A 43 -2.09 1.67 -14.31
CA ILE A 43 -1.15 2.54 -13.60
C ILE A 43 0.24 1.89 -13.65
N ASP A 44 1.25 2.65 -14.07
CA ASP A 44 2.65 2.22 -14.12
C ASP A 44 3.46 2.91 -13.03
N LEU A 45 3.84 2.17 -11.99
CA LEU A 45 4.68 2.68 -10.90
C LEU A 45 6.14 2.86 -11.31
N GLY A 46 6.56 2.40 -12.49
CA GLY A 46 7.87 2.71 -13.06
C GLY A 46 8.06 4.19 -13.37
N GLU A 47 6.97 4.97 -13.41
CA GLU A 47 7.00 6.44 -13.55
C GLU A 47 7.34 7.18 -12.25
N VAL A 48 7.34 6.50 -11.10
CA VAL A 48 7.72 7.11 -9.82
C VAL A 48 9.21 7.40 -9.81
N LEU A 49 9.58 8.64 -9.53
CA LEU A 49 10.97 9.09 -9.53
C LEU A 49 11.60 8.92 -8.14
N PHE A 50 12.55 8.00 -8.05
CA PHE A 50 13.39 7.77 -6.87
C PHE A 50 14.80 8.37 -7.06
N GLN A 51 15.42 8.83 -5.98
CA GLN A 51 16.79 9.34 -5.91
C GLN A 51 17.80 8.23 -5.61
N GLY A 52 17.34 7.07 -5.14
CA GLY A 52 18.12 5.85 -4.94
C GLY A 52 18.64 5.65 -3.52
N ASP A 53 18.34 6.58 -2.60
CA ASP A 53 18.69 6.52 -1.18
C ASP A 53 17.45 6.52 -0.26
N GLU A 54 16.24 6.46 -0.83
CA GLU A 54 15.00 6.35 -0.08
C GLU A 54 14.99 5.07 0.77
N ASP A 55 14.61 5.23 2.03
CA ASP A 55 14.18 4.08 2.81
C ASP A 55 12.80 3.58 2.35
N THR A 56 12.37 2.43 2.86
CA THR A 56 11.10 1.84 2.48
C THR A 56 9.93 2.79 2.71
N PHE A 57 9.93 3.56 3.81
CA PHE A 57 8.82 4.44 4.14
C PHE A 57 8.79 5.67 3.22
N ASP A 58 9.95 6.26 2.93
CA ASP A 58 10.09 7.35 1.96
C ASP A 58 9.60 6.90 0.56
N ALA A 59 9.94 5.68 0.15
CA ALA A 59 9.42 5.11 -1.09
C ALA A 59 7.89 4.98 -1.08
N LEU A 60 7.29 4.54 0.03
CA LEU A 60 5.83 4.46 0.17
C LEU A 60 5.17 5.85 0.09
N VAL A 61 5.80 6.90 0.64
CA VAL A 61 5.31 8.28 0.53
C VAL A 61 5.29 8.76 -0.92
N LEU A 62 6.36 8.51 -1.68
CA LEU A 62 6.43 8.89 -3.10
C LEU A 62 5.38 8.15 -3.94
N ILE A 63 5.19 6.85 -3.67
CA ILE A 63 4.17 6.04 -4.34
C ILE A 63 2.77 6.51 -3.96
N ALA A 64 2.52 6.85 -2.70
CA ALA A 64 1.22 7.37 -2.24
C ALA A 64 0.85 8.65 -2.99
N ARG A 65 1.79 9.60 -3.12
CA ARG A 65 1.59 10.83 -3.92
C ARG A 65 1.26 10.55 -5.37
N PHE A 66 1.99 9.62 -5.98
CA PHE A 66 1.78 9.26 -7.38
C PHE A 66 0.39 8.64 -7.63
N LEU A 67 -0.09 7.85 -6.68
CA LEU A 67 -1.43 7.24 -6.74
C LEU A 67 -2.54 8.26 -6.49
N ASP A 68 -2.31 9.24 -5.61
CA ASP A 68 -3.26 10.30 -5.27
C ASP A 68 -3.63 11.13 -6.50
N GLU A 69 -2.64 11.48 -7.33
CA GLU A 69 -2.85 12.14 -8.63
C GLU A 69 -3.71 11.33 -9.62
N ARG A 70 -4.00 10.07 -9.31
CA ARG A 70 -4.76 9.11 -10.12
C ARG A 70 -6.01 8.60 -9.40
N ASP A 71 -6.54 9.35 -8.42
CA ASP A 71 -7.75 9.04 -7.65
C ASP A 71 -7.65 7.72 -6.83
N HIS A 72 -6.44 7.32 -6.45
CA HIS A 72 -6.18 6.12 -5.64
C HIS A 72 -5.33 6.44 -4.43
N ALA A 73 -5.61 5.77 -3.32
CA ALA A 73 -4.84 5.91 -2.09
C ALA A 73 -4.03 4.65 -1.81
N LEU A 74 -2.78 4.84 -1.38
CA LEU A 74 -1.99 3.80 -0.73
C LEU A 74 -2.33 3.79 0.76
N VAL A 75 -2.89 2.68 1.21
CA VAL A 75 -3.25 2.45 2.61
C VAL A 75 -2.19 1.55 3.24
N VAL A 76 -1.65 1.99 4.36
CA VAL A 76 -0.74 1.23 5.21
C VAL A 76 -1.47 0.86 6.50
N ILE A 77 -1.54 -0.44 6.76
CA ILE A 77 -1.95 -0.96 8.07
C ILE A 77 -0.68 -1.29 8.84
N ASP A 78 -0.34 -0.41 9.78
CA ASP A 78 0.72 -0.64 10.73
C ASP A 78 0.26 -1.65 11.79
N THR A 79 0.98 -2.75 11.91
CA THR A 79 0.70 -3.82 12.89
C THR A 79 1.70 -3.81 14.05
N GLU A 80 2.40 -2.69 14.28
CA GLU A 80 3.52 -2.57 15.22
C GLU A 80 4.58 -3.66 14.97
N SER A 81 4.82 -3.92 13.69
CA SER A 81 5.72 -4.95 13.18
C SER A 81 6.81 -4.31 12.34
N ASP A 82 7.91 -5.04 12.13
CA ASP A 82 8.99 -4.69 11.20
C ASP A 82 8.55 -4.84 9.72
N SER A 83 7.29 -4.52 9.43
CA SER A 83 6.65 -4.74 8.13
C SER A 83 5.42 -3.87 7.93
N TYR A 84 5.10 -3.63 6.66
CA TYR A 84 3.94 -2.86 6.24
C TYR A 84 2.97 -3.74 5.46
N HIS A 85 1.70 -3.71 5.86
CA HIS A 85 0.60 -4.24 5.05
C HIS A 85 0.02 -3.11 4.19
N LEU A 86 0.13 -3.27 2.88
CA LEU A 86 -0.17 -2.23 1.89
C LEU A 86 -1.44 -2.59 1.11
N TYR A 87 -2.29 -1.61 0.83
CA TYR A 87 -3.47 -1.76 -0.02
C TYR A 87 -3.61 -0.56 -0.95
N ILE A 88 -4.15 -0.80 -2.15
CA ILE A 88 -4.51 0.26 -3.08
C ILE A 88 -6.04 0.31 -3.15
N VAL A 89 -6.61 1.46 -2.83
CA VAL A 89 -8.06 1.67 -2.84
C VAL A 89 -8.41 2.93 -3.62
N PRO A 90 -9.61 3.03 -4.21
CA PRO A 90 -10.09 4.31 -4.74
C PRO A 90 -10.14 5.36 -3.61
N GLU A 91 -9.75 6.59 -3.89
CA GLU A 91 -9.71 7.68 -2.89
C GLU A 91 -11.08 7.86 -2.21
N ALA A 92 -12.17 7.78 -2.99
CA ALA A 92 -13.55 7.86 -2.50
C ALA A 92 -13.93 6.77 -1.47
N ALA A 93 -13.13 5.70 -1.31
CA ALA A 93 -13.35 4.64 -0.34
C ALA A 93 -12.55 4.81 0.97
N VAL A 94 -11.63 5.77 1.04
CA VAL A 94 -10.68 5.95 2.17
C VAL A 94 -11.42 6.19 3.49
N ASP A 95 -12.32 7.17 3.55
CA ASP A 95 -13.06 7.51 4.77
C ASP A 95 -13.84 6.32 5.34
N ARG A 96 -14.46 5.54 4.43
CA ARG A 96 -15.18 4.33 4.79
C ARG A 96 -14.24 3.27 5.34
N LEU A 97 -13.08 3.09 4.72
CA LEU A 97 -12.08 2.12 5.16
C LEU A 97 -11.53 2.50 6.55
N VAL A 98 -11.19 3.76 6.77
CA VAL A 98 -10.73 4.29 8.06
C VAL A 98 -11.80 4.06 9.14
N GLY A 99 -13.06 4.38 8.87
CA GLY A 99 -14.16 4.14 9.79
C GLY A 99 -14.36 2.66 10.14
N LEU A 100 -14.21 1.76 9.14
CA LEU A 100 -14.27 0.32 9.37
C LEU A 100 -13.08 -0.16 10.22
N GLY A 101 -11.86 0.26 9.90
CA GLY A 101 -10.67 -0.07 10.68
C GLY A 101 -10.83 0.32 12.16
N ALA A 102 -11.26 1.56 12.41
CA ALA A 102 -11.52 2.04 13.76
C ALA A 102 -12.58 1.20 14.50
N SER A 103 -13.64 0.75 13.80
CA SER A 103 -14.70 -0.08 14.40
C SER A 103 -14.23 -1.46 14.87
N VAL A 104 -13.11 -1.96 14.34
CA VAL A 104 -12.51 -3.25 14.69
C VAL A 104 -11.16 -3.13 15.40
N GLY A 105 -10.75 -1.91 15.79
CA GLY A 105 -9.54 -1.64 16.56
C GLY A 105 -8.24 -1.61 15.75
N PHE A 106 -8.30 -1.34 14.44
CA PHE A 106 -7.13 -1.10 13.60
C PHE A 106 -6.96 0.38 13.27
N SER A 107 -5.72 0.84 13.29
CA SER A 107 -5.32 2.13 12.75
C SER A 107 -4.95 1.98 11.27
N ILE A 108 -5.52 2.84 10.44
CA ILE A 108 -5.19 2.95 9.02
C ILE A 108 -4.43 4.25 8.82
N THR A 109 -3.27 4.15 8.19
CA THR A 109 -2.42 5.28 7.85
C THR A 109 -2.38 5.44 6.34
N ILE A 110 -2.55 6.67 5.88
CA ILE A 110 -2.20 7.07 4.51
C ILE A 110 -0.83 7.75 4.65
N PRO A 111 0.26 7.22 4.05
CA PRO A 111 1.54 7.91 4.05
C PRO A 111 1.34 9.32 3.52
N ALA A 112 1.76 10.33 4.28
CA ALA A 112 1.38 11.71 4.00
C ALA A 112 1.85 12.13 2.59
N THR A 113 0.90 12.59 1.79
CA THR A 113 1.12 13.38 0.56
C THR A 113 1.74 14.74 0.87
#